data_AF-A0A8J3R4L0-F1
#
_entry.id   AF-A0A8J3R4L0-F1
#
_cell.length_a   1.000
_cell.length_b   1.000
_cell.length_c   1.000
_cell.angle_alpha   90.00
_cell.angle_beta   90.00
_cell.angle_gamma   90.00
#
_symmetry.space_group_name_H-M   'P 1'
#
loop_
_entity.id
_entity.type
_entity.pdbx_description
1 polymer ?
#
loop_
_entity_poly.entity_id
_entity_poly.type
_entity_poly.pdbx_seq_one_letter_code
_entity_poly.pdbx_strand_id
1 'polypeptide(L)'
;MSDLPLLEPVYEDEAQESTRPSHRRRWITVGTVGAVFVAAVATLGVVDWRRHHTGSTLSTPATIGTLRHDTAADAAQTADYLRDALGADLALRSTTGAVYSDPANKDRVVLLFGGTGSISSPDKELGSALGLLDDSSGSITGLHDVPAGPLGGTMRCGTSNGDGGPMTVCGWADNGSLAVALFPDRSMDESTQLIVQVREAVEHRK
;
A
#
# COMPACT_ATOMS: atom_id res chain seq x y z
N MET A 1 13.91 -22.91 -100.97
CA MET A 1 13.79 -23.56 -99.65
C MET A 1 15.13 -23.31 -98.98
N SER A 2 15.36 -22.12 -98.38
CA SER A 2 14.64 -21.58 -97.20
C SER A 2 14.97 -22.46 -95.98
N ASP A 3 15.52 -22.01 -94.85
CA ASP A 3 15.75 -20.68 -94.24
C ASP A 3 16.85 -20.83 -93.15
N LEU A 4 17.49 -19.82 -92.52
CA LEU A 4 17.55 -18.33 -92.54
C LEU A 4 18.91 -17.94 -91.86
N PRO A 5 19.46 -16.72 -91.99
CA PRO A 5 20.64 -16.29 -91.22
C PRO A 5 20.23 -15.70 -89.85
N LEU A 6 20.94 -16.04 -88.77
CA LEU A 6 20.92 -15.27 -87.53
C LEU A 6 22.34 -15.12 -86.95
N LEU A 7 22.88 -13.92 -87.14
CA LEU A 7 23.79 -13.31 -86.19
C LEU A 7 22.94 -12.79 -85.03
N GLU A 8 23.14 -13.32 -83.83
CA GLU A 8 22.68 -12.67 -82.59
C GLU A 8 23.90 -12.14 -81.82
N PRO A 9 23.84 -10.92 -81.26
CA PRO A 9 24.95 -10.33 -80.56
C PRO A 9 25.15 -10.99 -79.19
N VAL A 10 26.41 -11.06 -78.74
CA VAL A 10 26.72 -11.29 -77.33
C VAL A 10 26.22 -10.09 -76.54
N TYR A 11 25.17 -10.27 -75.74
CA TYR A 11 24.73 -9.29 -74.75
C TYR A 11 25.28 -9.72 -73.38
N GLU A 12 26.38 -9.10 -72.98
CA GLU A 12 26.83 -9.14 -71.59
C GLU A 12 25.87 -8.28 -70.75
N ASP A 13 24.87 -8.91 -70.14
CA ASP A 13 24.04 -8.22 -69.14
C ASP A 13 24.87 -8.07 -67.87
N GLU A 14 25.36 -6.86 -67.62
CA GLU A 14 26.14 -6.55 -66.43
C GLU A 14 25.34 -6.89 -65.18
N ALA A 15 25.99 -7.53 -64.21
CA ALA A 15 25.35 -7.95 -62.98
C ALA A 15 24.81 -6.75 -62.19
N GLN A 16 23.52 -6.44 -62.36
CA GLN A 16 22.80 -5.59 -61.43
C GLN A 16 22.73 -6.32 -60.08
N GLU A 17 23.68 -5.98 -59.21
CA GLU A 17 23.72 -6.41 -57.81
C GLU A 17 22.49 -5.84 -57.09
N SER A 18 21.37 -6.55 -57.23
CA SER A 18 20.14 -6.24 -56.53
C SER A 18 20.36 -6.49 -55.05
N THR A 19 20.78 -5.44 -54.33
CA THR A 19 20.69 -5.35 -52.87
C THR A 19 19.22 -5.40 -52.46
N ARG A 20 18.64 -6.61 -52.50
CA ARG A 20 17.25 -6.88 -52.12
C ARG A 20 17.06 -6.36 -50.69
N PRO A 21 16.07 -5.48 -50.45
CA PRO A 21 15.93 -4.83 -49.17
C PRO A 21 15.70 -5.88 -48.08
N SER A 22 16.36 -5.69 -46.94
CA SER A 22 16.47 -6.67 -45.85
C SER A 22 15.17 -6.85 -45.04
N HIS A 23 14.01 -6.84 -45.70
CA HIS A 23 12.67 -6.93 -45.12
C HIS A 23 12.56 -8.09 -44.13
N ARG A 24 13.00 -9.30 -44.53
CA ARG A 24 13.00 -10.49 -43.67
C ARG A 24 13.83 -10.30 -42.38
N ARG A 25 14.96 -9.59 -42.44
CA ARG A 25 15.79 -9.25 -41.28
C ARG A 25 15.12 -8.19 -40.39
N ARG A 26 14.49 -7.17 -40.99
CA ARG A 26 13.72 -6.14 -40.25
C ARG A 26 12.54 -6.75 -39.47
N TRP A 27 11.78 -7.67 -40.09
CA TRP A 27 10.68 -8.37 -39.41
C TRP A 27 11.16 -9.26 -38.26
N ILE A 28 12.33 -9.92 -38.39
CA ILE A 28 12.95 -10.65 -37.27
C ILE A 28 13.31 -9.69 -36.13
N THR A 29 13.95 -8.55 -36.41
CA THR A 29 14.32 -7.57 -35.37
C THR A 29 13.08 -7.00 -34.66
N VAL A 30 12.05 -6.60 -35.42
CA VAL A 30 10.78 -6.10 -34.85
C VAL A 30 10.11 -7.17 -34.00
N GLY A 31 10.08 -8.43 -34.45
CA GLY A 31 9.55 -9.56 -33.67
C GLY A 31 10.30 -9.75 -32.35
N THR A 32 11.64 -9.71 -32.36
CA THR A 32 12.44 -9.82 -31.12
C THR A 32 12.22 -8.66 -30.15
N VAL A 33 12.15 -7.42 -30.65
CA VAL A 33 11.89 -6.24 -29.79
C VAL A 33 10.47 -6.29 -29.21
N GLY A 34 9.47 -6.67 -30.01
CA GLY A 34 8.10 -6.87 -29.55
C GLY A 34 8.00 -7.95 -28.47
N ALA A 35 8.65 -9.10 -28.66
CA ALA A 35 8.68 -10.18 -27.67
C ALA A 35 9.35 -9.75 -26.35
N VAL A 36 10.48 -9.03 -26.41
CA VAL A 36 11.15 -8.48 -25.22
C VAL A 36 10.28 -7.45 -24.51
N PHE A 37 9.59 -6.57 -25.25
CA PHE A 37 8.68 -5.58 -24.67
C PHE A 37 7.48 -6.23 -23.97
N VAL A 38 6.84 -7.23 -24.60
CA VAL A 38 5.72 -7.99 -24.00
C VAL A 38 6.20 -8.74 -22.75
N ALA A 39 7.39 -9.35 -22.77
CA ALA A 39 7.98 -9.99 -21.59
C ALA A 39 8.24 -8.96 -20.46
N ALA A 40 8.77 -7.79 -20.78
CA ALA A 40 8.99 -6.71 -19.82
C ALA A 40 7.66 -6.26 -19.17
N VAL A 41 6.63 -5.95 -19.98
CA VAL A 41 5.30 -5.57 -19.49
C VAL A 41 4.69 -6.68 -18.62
N ALA A 42 4.79 -7.94 -19.04
CA ALA A 42 4.28 -9.07 -18.25
C ALA A 42 5.01 -9.22 -16.91
N THR A 43 6.36 -9.12 -16.88
CA THR A 43 7.12 -9.19 -15.62
C THR A 43 6.81 -8.03 -14.68
N LEU A 44 6.71 -6.80 -15.19
CA LEU A 44 6.31 -5.63 -14.41
C LEU A 44 4.89 -5.79 -13.85
N GLY A 45 3.93 -6.21 -14.68
CA GLY A 45 2.56 -6.49 -14.24
C GLY A 45 2.46 -7.58 -13.18
N VAL A 46 3.26 -8.66 -13.28
CA VAL A 46 3.30 -9.74 -12.26
C VAL A 46 3.95 -9.28 -10.95
N VAL A 47 5.00 -8.46 -11.01
CA VAL A 47 5.66 -7.89 -9.82
C VAL A 47 4.74 -6.89 -9.12
N ASP A 48 4.05 -6.06 -9.89
CA ASP A 48 3.07 -5.11 -9.38
C ASP A 48 1.87 -5.81 -8.75
N TRP A 49 1.28 -6.76 -9.48
CA TRP A 49 0.20 -7.62 -8.99
C TRP A 49 0.58 -8.32 -7.68
N ARG A 50 1.77 -8.94 -7.59
CA ARG A 50 2.24 -9.56 -6.34
C ARG A 50 2.31 -8.56 -5.19
N ARG A 51 2.97 -7.40 -5.38
CA ARG A 51 3.09 -6.36 -4.33
C ARG A 51 1.74 -5.81 -3.86
N HIS A 52 0.69 -5.92 -4.67
CA HIS A 52 -0.66 -5.49 -4.31
C HIS A 52 -1.57 -6.62 -3.79
N HIS A 53 -1.18 -7.89 -3.92
CA HIS A 53 -1.97 -9.06 -3.48
C HIS A 53 -1.32 -9.85 -2.33
N THR A 54 -0.11 -9.48 -1.90
CA THR A 54 0.51 -9.95 -0.65
C THR A 54 -0.27 -9.43 0.56
N GLY A 55 -1.10 -10.30 1.15
CA GLY A 55 -1.97 -9.91 2.25
C GLY A 55 -1.22 -9.55 3.53
N SER A 56 -1.48 -8.36 4.07
CA SER A 56 -1.02 -7.96 5.40
C SER A 56 -1.76 -8.72 6.51
N THR A 57 -1.11 -8.82 7.66
CA THR A 57 -1.69 -9.22 8.94
C THR A 57 -1.34 -8.20 10.01
N LEU A 58 -2.30 -7.82 10.85
CA LEU A 58 -2.05 -7.08 12.09
C LEU A 58 -1.93 -8.07 13.24
N SER A 59 -0.92 -7.90 14.09
CA SER A 59 -0.70 -8.66 15.31
C SER A 59 -0.82 -7.76 16.55
N THR A 60 -1.00 -8.37 17.73
CA THR A 60 -1.03 -7.66 19.01
C THR A 60 0.12 -8.15 19.90
N PRO A 61 1.39 -7.76 19.59
CA PRO A 61 2.55 -8.16 20.38
C PRO A 61 2.42 -7.69 21.82
N ALA A 62 2.96 -8.47 22.77
CA ALA A 62 2.85 -8.15 24.20
C ALA A 62 3.56 -6.84 24.59
N THR A 63 4.52 -6.37 23.80
CA THR A 63 5.30 -5.16 24.04
C THR A 63 5.62 -4.42 22.74
N ILE A 64 5.56 -3.08 22.76
CA ILE A 64 5.99 -2.20 21.67
C ILE A 64 6.92 -1.16 22.29
N GLY A 65 8.23 -1.29 22.08
CA GLY A 65 9.23 -0.48 22.80
C GLY A 65 9.09 -0.65 24.32
N THR A 66 8.76 0.42 25.02
CA THR A 66 8.45 0.41 26.47
C THR A 66 6.99 0.08 26.80
N LEU A 67 6.07 0.23 25.84
CA LEU A 67 4.64 0.00 26.04
C LEU A 67 4.34 -1.49 26.25
N ARG A 68 3.31 -1.78 27.05
CA ARG A 68 2.82 -3.14 27.28
C ARG A 68 1.38 -3.28 26.86
N HIS A 69 1.06 -4.38 26.18
CA HIS A 69 -0.32 -4.73 25.85
C HIS A 69 -1.11 -4.92 27.15
N ASP A 70 -2.16 -4.14 27.32
CA ASP A 70 -3.04 -4.20 28.47
C ASP A 70 -4.13 -5.24 28.23
N THR A 71 -4.10 -6.29 29.05
CA THR A 71 -5.05 -7.42 28.99
C THR A 71 -6.04 -7.39 30.14
N ALA A 72 -6.21 -6.24 30.81
CA ALA A 72 -7.29 -6.03 31.76
C ALA A 72 -8.67 -6.07 31.04
N ALA A 73 -9.73 -6.42 31.77
CA ALA A 73 -11.04 -6.69 31.18
C ALA A 73 -11.70 -5.44 30.57
N ASP A 74 -11.48 -4.28 31.18
CA ASP A 74 -11.88 -2.96 30.69
C ASP A 74 -11.11 -2.59 29.41
N ALA A 75 -9.79 -2.72 29.41
CA ALA A 75 -8.94 -2.48 28.25
C ALA A 75 -9.32 -3.38 27.05
N ALA A 76 -9.60 -4.66 27.31
CA ALA A 76 -10.09 -5.60 26.30
C ALA A 76 -11.47 -5.20 25.76
N GLN A 77 -12.41 -4.82 26.63
CA GLN A 77 -13.75 -4.36 26.23
C GLN A 77 -13.69 -3.09 25.36
N THR A 78 -12.81 -2.14 25.68
CA THR A 78 -12.59 -0.94 24.84
C THR A 78 -12.00 -1.33 23.48
N ALA A 79 -11.02 -2.24 23.43
CA ALA A 79 -10.45 -2.73 22.18
C ALA A 79 -11.48 -3.48 21.31
N ASP A 80 -12.39 -4.25 21.90
CA ASP A 80 -13.48 -4.93 21.19
C ASP A 80 -14.50 -3.94 20.63
N TYR A 81 -14.96 -2.98 21.44
CA TYR A 81 -15.88 -1.93 20.98
C TYR A 81 -15.34 -1.16 19.76
N LEU A 82 -14.06 -0.76 19.80
CA LEU A 82 -13.42 -0.02 18.70
C LEU A 82 -13.21 -0.90 17.45
N ARG A 83 -12.95 -2.20 17.62
CA ARG A 83 -12.88 -3.18 16.52
C ARG A 83 -14.24 -3.38 15.85
N ASP A 84 -15.29 -3.50 16.63
CA ASP A 84 -16.66 -3.73 16.14
C ASP A 84 -17.20 -2.50 15.40
N ALA A 85 -16.97 -1.29 15.94
CA ALA A 85 -17.31 -0.03 15.27
C ALA A 85 -16.64 0.08 13.89
N LEU A 86 -15.32 -0.18 13.82
CA LEU A 86 -14.59 -0.13 12.55
C LEU A 86 -15.07 -1.20 11.56
N GLY A 87 -15.42 -2.39 12.05
CA GLY A 87 -15.90 -3.52 11.23
C GLY A 87 -17.34 -3.37 10.72
N ALA A 88 -18.15 -2.50 11.33
CA ALA A 88 -19.51 -2.22 10.89
C ALA A 88 -19.53 -1.40 9.59
N ASP A 89 -18.63 -0.43 9.47
CA ASP A 89 -18.62 0.55 8.38
C ASP A 89 -17.57 0.30 7.29
N LEU A 90 -16.54 -0.53 7.56
CA LEU A 90 -15.49 -0.87 6.59
C LEU A 90 -15.50 -2.37 6.23
N ALA A 91 -15.36 -2.67 4.93
CA ALA A 91 -15.30 -4.02 4.39
C ALA A 91 -13.92 -4.69 4.61
N LEU A 92 -13.49 -4.80 5.87
CA LEU A 92 -12.24 -5.42 6.28
C LEU A 92 -12.39 -6.94 6.40
N ARG A 93 -11.37 -7.69 5.97
CA ARG A 93 -11.30 -9.17 6.07
C ARG A 93 -11.10 -9.63 7.52
N SER A 94 -10.45 -8.83 8.35
CA SER A 94 -10.31 -9.07 9.79
C SER A 94 -10.04 -7.75 10.50
N THR A 95 -10.69 -7.52 11.63
CA THR A 95 -10.39 -6.41 12.54
C THR A 95 -9.40 -6.84 13.63
N THR A 96 -8.68 -5.88 14.20
CA THR A 96 -7.66 -6.07 15.24
C THR A 96 -7.57 -4.80 16.07
N GLY A 97 -7.23 -4.91 17.33
CA GLY A 97 -7.22 -3.79 18.26
C GLY A 97 -6.56 -4.18 19.58
N ALA A 98 -6.01 -3.19 20.28
CA ALA A 98 -5.24 -3.39 21.49
C ALA A 98 -5.14 -2.06 22.24
N VAL A 99 -5.16 -2.13 23.56
CA VAL A 99 -4.74 -1.01 24.41
C VAL A 99 -3.31 -1.27 24.86
N TYR A 100 -2.45 -0.29 24.73
CA TYR A 100 -1.05 -0.35 25.15
C TYR A 100 -0.81 0.67 26.25
N SER A 101 -0.52 0.20 27.46
CA SER A 101 -0.27 1.03 28.63
C SER A 101 1.22 1.39 28.73
N ASP A 102 1.53 2.65 29.02
CA ASP A 102 2.89 3.15 29.23
C ASP A 102 3.30 2.99 30.70
N PRO A 103 4.34 2.18 31.02
CA PRO A 103 4.77 1.99 32.40
C PRO A 103 5.30 3.25 33.09
N ALA A 104 5.69 4.29 32.33
CA ALA A 104 6.18 5.56 32.88
C ALA A 104 5.05 6.54 33.24
N ASN A 105 3.91 6.48 32.55
CA ASN A 105 2.70 7.24 32.90
C ASN A 105 1.44 6.48 32.47
N LYS A 106 0.59 6.12 33.42
CA LYS A 106 -0.63 5.33 33.18
C LYS A 106 -1.69 6.07 32.36
N ASP A 107 -1.70 7.40 32.40
CA ASP A 107 -2.66 8.21 31.64
C ASP A 107 -2.30 8.23 30.14
N ARG A 108 -1.04 7.89 29.81
CA ARG A 108 -0.49 7.84 28.46
C ARG A 108 -0.67 6.45 27.84
N VAL A 109 -1.91 6.00 27.71
CA VAL A 109 -2.26 4.80 26.93
C VAL A 109 -2.13 5.03 25.43
N VAL A 110 -2.09 3.96 24.64
CA VAL A 110 -2.27 3.99 23.17
C VAL A 110 -3.38 3.03 22.82
N LEU A 111 -4.49 3.53 22.29
CA LEU A 111 -5.60 2.69 21.84
C LEU A 111 -5.46 2.48 20.34
N LEU A 112 -5.05 1.28 19.93
CA LEU A 112 -4.91 0.88 18.53
C LEU A 112 -6.14 0.08 18.10
N PHE A 113 -6.69 0.37 16.92
CA PHE A 113 -7.70 -0.46 16.27
C PHE A 113 -7.60 -0.32 14.75
N GLY A 114 -7.94 -1.36 14.02
CA GLY A 114 -7.66 -1.46 12.61
C GLY A 114 -8.11 -2.78 12.03
N GLY A 115 -7.68 -3.07 10.82
CA GLY A 115 -7.87 -4.34 10.19
C GLY A 115 -7.05 -4.53 8.93
N THR A 116 -7.31 -5.64 8.25
CA THR A 116 -6.66 -5.98 6.98
C THR A 116 -7.71 -6.33 5.95
N GLY A 117 -7.43 -6.01 4.69
CA GLY A 117 -8.41 -6.10 3.59
C GLY A 117 -7.73 -5.87 2.25
N SER A 118 -8.53 -5.78 1.19
CA SER A 118 -8.06 -5.37 -0.14
C SER A 118 -8.38 -3.89 -0.32
N ILE A 119 -7.47 -3.03 0.11
CA ILE A 119 -7.67 -1.58 0.16
C ILE A 119 -7.24 -0.98 -1.17
N SER A 120 -8.19 -0.36 -1.87
CA SER A 120 -7.98 0.12 -3.24
C SER A 120 -7.65 1.61 -3.30
N SER A 121 -8.03 2.37 -2.27
CA SER A 121 -7.74 3.79 -2.15
C SER A 121 -7.37 4.12 -0.69
N PRO A 122 -6.11 3.89 -0.29
CA PRO A 122 -5.66 4.09 1.08
C PRO A 122 -6.01 5.45 1.66
N ASP A 123 -5.81 6.54 0.91
CA ASP A 123 -6.16 7.91 1.37
C ASP A 123 -7.65 8.12 1.63
N LYS A 124 -8.51 7.50 0.81
CA LYS A 124 -9.97 7.61 0.97
C LYS A 124 -10.45 6.75 2.13
N GLU A 125 -9.99 5.50 2.22
CA GLU A 125 -10.40 4.58 3.27
C GLU A 125 -9.89 5.05 4.65
N LEU A 126 -8.66 5.59 4.73
CA LEU A 126 -8.16 6.26 5.94
C LEU A 126 -8.98 7.50 6.30
N GLY A 127 -9.32 8.34 5.32
CA GLY A 127 -10.19 9.50 5.53
C GLY A 127 -11.57 9.12 6.07
N SER A 128 -12.17 8.05 5.54
CA SER A 128 -13.43 7.50 6.06
C SER A 128 -13.29 6.96 7.49
N ALA A 129 -12.25 6.17 7.77
CA ALA A 129 -12.01 5.62 9.10
C ALA A 129 -11.82 6.69 10.18
N LEU A 130 -11.11 7.78 9.84
CA LEU A 130 -10.95 8.94 10.72
C LEU A 130 -12.27 9.73 10.86
N GLY A 131 -13.07 9.82 9.79
CA GLY A 131 -14.40 10.44 9.85
C GLY A 131 -15.37 9.74 10.81
N LEU A 132 -15.35 8.40 10.89
CA LEU A 132 -16.17 7.64 11.85
C LEU A 132 -15.82 7.92 13.32
N LEU A 133 -14.60 8.39 13.56
CA LEU A 133 -14.13 8.80 14.89
C LEU A 133 -14.51 10.24 15.22
N ASP A 134 -14.83 11.08 14.23
CA ASP A 134 -15.42 12.42 14.44
C ASP A 134 -16.76 12.29 15.17
N ASP A 135 -17.61 11.35 14.72
CA ASP A 135 -18.95 11.09 15.24
C ASP A 135 -18.95 10.43 16.64
N SER A 136 -17.90 9.69 16.99
CA SER A 136 -17.88 8.79 18.17
C SER A 136 -16.86 9.17 19.25
N SER A 137 -15.79 9.86 18.88
CA SER A 137 -14.70 10.27 19.79
C SER A 137 -14.48 11.78 19.87
N GLY A 138 -15.39 12.57 19.25
CA GLY A 138 -15.30 14.02 19.14
C GLY A 138 -14.49 14.48 17.94
N SER A 139 -14.81 15.66 17.42
CA SER A 139 -14.34 16.07 16.10
C SER A 139 -12.81 16.16 15.96
N ILE A 140 -12.28 15.51 14.92
CA ILE A 140 -10.87 15.52 14.56
C ILE A 140 -10.59 16.79 13.75
N THR A 141 -9.67 17.59 14.27
CA THR A 141 -9.25 18.86 13.69
C THR A 141 -7.78 18.82 13.28
N GLY A 142 -7.38 19.69 12.36
CA GLY A 142 -5.97 19.83 11.95
C GLY A 142 -5.39 18.58 11.27
N LEU A 143 -6.23 17.74 10.63
CA LEU A 143 -5.77 16.52 9.97
C LEU A 143 -4.80 16.83 8.82
N HIS A 144 -3.60 16.25 8.88
CA HIS A 144 -2.54 16.47 7.88
C HIS A 144 -1.72 15.18 7.64
N ASP A 145 -1.05 15.13 6.49
CA ASP A 145 -0.16 14.03 6.11
C ASP A 145 1.13 14.03 6.95
N VAL A 146 1.55 12.85 7.38
CA VAL A 146 2.81 12.62 8.12
C VAL A 146 3.61 11.49 7.48
N PRO A 147 4.93 11.36 7.73
CA PRO A 147 5.75 10.31 7.13
C PRO A 147 5.26 8.90 7.53
N ALA A 148 4.76 8.12 6.56
CA ALA A 148 4.15 6.81 6.79
C ALA A 148 5.12 5.66 7.21
N GLY A 149 6.41 5.97 7.42
CA GLY A 149 7.44 4.99 7.76
C GLY A 149 7.91 4.12 6.58
N PRO A 150 8.79 3.13 6.83
CA PRO A 150 9.41 2.29 5.78
C PRO A 150 8.42 1.37 5.07
N LEU A 151 7.25 1.13 5.67
CA LEU A 151 6.16 0.38 5.05
C LEU A 151 5.45 1.20 3.94
N GLY A 152 5.51 2.53 3.98
CA GLY A 152 4.86 3.39 2.98
C GLY A 152 3.33 3.32 3.02
N GLY A 153 2.67 3.64 1.91
CA GLY A 153 1.23 3.98 1.94
C GLY A 153 1.02 5.40 2.46
N THR A 154 -0.16 5.67 3.01
CA THR A 154 -0.53 6.97 3.58
C THR A 154 -0.56 6.92 5.10
N MET A 155 -0.28 8.05 5.76
CA MET A 155 -0.43 8.21 7.20
C MET A 155 -0.83 9.66 7.49
N ARG A 156 -1.81 9.84 8.38
CA ARG A 156 -2.33 11.14 8.77
C ARG A 156 -2.45 11.26 10.27
N CYS A 157 -2.20 12.46 10.80
CA CYS A 157 -2.43 12.79 12.20
C CYS A 157 -3.27 14.06 12.33
N GLY A 158 -4.03 14.16 13.42
CA GLY A 158 -4.88 15.29 13.80
C GLY A 158 -5.16 15.28 15.30
N THR A 159 -5.93 16.25 15.79
CA THR A 159 -6.27 16.39 17.21
C THR A 159 -7.77 16.26 17.42
N SER A 160 -8.20 15.40 18.34
CA SER A 160 -9.59 15.30 18.79
C SER A 160 -9.74 15.81 20.22
N ASN A 161 -10.88 16.47 20.50
CA ASN A 161 -11.26 16.98 21.81
C ASN A 161 -12.63 16.42 22.24
N GLY A 162 -12.75 15.09 22.30
CA GLY A 162 -13.95 14.41 22.81
C GLY A 162 -14.05 14.34 24.33
N ASP A 163 -14.97 13.50 24.81
CA ASP A 163 -15.26 13.30 26.24
C ASP A 163 -14.05 12.78 27.05
N GLY A 164 -13.10 12.11 26.39
CA GLY A 164 -11.83 11.68 26.97
C GLY A 164 -10.76 12.79 27.12
N GLY A 165 -11.08 14.03 26.71
CA GLY A 165 -10.14 15.14 26.68
C GLY A 165 -9.36 15.28 25.36
N PRO A 166 -8.45 16.25 25.26
CA PRO A 166 -7.64 16.48 24.07
C PRO A 166 -6.64 15.33 23.86
N MET A 167 -6.66 14.71 22.69
CA MET A 167 -5.77 13.62 22.31
C MET A 167 -5.30 13.75 20.86
N THR A 168 -4.10 13.22 20.58
CA THR A 168 -3.65 13.08 19.18
C THR A 168 -4.25 11.82 18.59
N VAL A 169 -4.78 11.91 17.37
CA VAL A 169 -5.29 10.79 16.58
C VAL A 169 -4.41 10.63 15.36
N CYS A 170 -3.79 9.47 15.18
CA CYS A 170 -3.03 9.16 13.96
C CYS A 170 -3.50 7.85 13.37
N GLY A 171 -3.62 7.77 12.05
CA GLY A 171 -3.92 6.53 11.35
C GLY A 171 -3.09 6.34 10.09
N TRP A 172 -2.99 5.10 9.64
CA TRP A 172 -2.35 4.72 8.39
C TRP A 172 -3.27 3.87 7.53
N ALA A 173 -3.00 3.88 6.24
CA ALA A 173 -3.53 2.88 5.33
C ALA A 173 -2.52 2.56 4.22
N ASP A 174 -2.51 1.30 3.82
CA ASP A 174 -1.88 0.81 2.59
C ASP A 174 -2.81 -0.21 1.92
N ASN A 175 -2.36 -0.84 0.84
CA ASN A 175 -3.20 -1.73 0.05
C ASN A 175 -3.67 -3.00 0.79
N GLY A 176 -3.09 -3.34 1.94
CA GLY A 176 -3.40 -4.55 2.71
C GLY A 176 -3.94 -4.30 4.13
N SER A 177 -3.74 -3.09 4.68
CA SER A 177 -4.04 -2.77 6.08
C SER A 177 -4.46 -1.32 6.27
N LEU A 178 -5.32 -1.10 7.27
CA LEU A 178 -5.72 0.22 7.75
C LEU A 178 -5.83 0.15 9.26
N ALA A 179 -5.34 1.16 9.97
CA ALA A 179 -5.53 1.27 11.41
C ALA A 179 -5.46 2.73 11.88
N VAL A 180 -6.08 2.99 13.02
CA VAL A 180 -6.02 4.24 13.74
C VAL A 180 -5.55 3.96 15.16
N ALA A 181 -4.76 4.88 15.70
CA ALA A 181 -4.30 4.90 17.07
C ALA A 181 -4.64 6.25 17.72
N LEU A 182 -5.18 6.17 18.94
CA LEU A 182 -5.47 7.29 19.81
C LEU A 182 -4.35 7.42 20.84
N PHE A 183 -3.86 8.64 21.05
CA PHE A 183 -2.77 8.97 21.96
C PHE A 183 -3.20 10.07 22.95
N PRO A 184 -3.92 9.70 24.03
CA PRO A 184 -4.14 10.57 25.18
C PRO A 184 -2.81 11.02 25.82
N ASP A 185 -2.80 12.24 26.36
CA ASP A 185 -1.66 12.87 27.06
C ASP A 185 -0.32 12.76 26.31
N ARG A 186 -0.36 12.87 24.97
CA ARG A 186 0.81 12.94 24.09
C ARG A 186 0.73 14.08 23.10
N SER A 187 1.89 14.68 22.86
CA SER A 187 2.08 15.69 21.82
C SER A 187 1.93 15.10 20.40
N MET A 188 1.66 15.97 19.43
CA MET A 188 1.60 15.59 18.01
C MET A 188 2.91 14.92 17.56
N ASP A 189 4.05 15.58 17.79
CA ASP A 189 5.37 15.10 17.37
C ASP A 189 5.71 13.72 17.96
N GLU A 190 5.43 13.51 19.24
CA GLU A 190 5.65 12.21 19.89
C GLU A 190 4.72 11.14 19.33
N SER A 191 3.43 11.46 19.13
CA SER A 191 2.44 10.53 18.58
C SER A 191 2.79 10.13 17.14
N THR A 192 3.26 11.08 16.31
CA THR A 192 3.74 10.83 14.94
C THR A 192 4.98 9.93 14.91
N GLN A 193 5.89 10.04 15.88
CA GLN A 193 7.04 9.12 15.99
C GLN A 193 6.63 7.75 16.54
N LEU A 194 5.66 7.71 17.45
CA LEU A 194 5.21 6.48 18.10
C LEU A 194 4.33 5.63 17.18
N ILE A 195 3.47 6.22 16.35
CA ILE A 195 2.61 5.49 15.41
C ILE A 195 3.42 4.71 14.37
N VAL A 196 4.59 5.21 13.95
CA VAL A 196 5.51 4.48 13.06
C VAL A 196 6.08 3.24 13.76
N GLN A 197 6.53 3.38 15.02
CA GLN A 197 7.04 2.26 15.83
C GLN A 197 5.95 1.23 16.12
N VAL A 198 4.72 1.68 16.42
CA VAL A 198 3.55 0.81 16.60
C VAL A 198 3.30 0.03 15.31
N ARG A 199 3.20 0.71 14.16
CA ARG A 199 2.96 0.09 12.86
C ARG A 199 4.02 -0.97 12.53
N GLU A 200 5.31 -0.67 12.69
CA GLU A 200 6.41 -1.61 12.45
C GLU A 200 6.33 -2.86 13.35
N ALA A 201 5.81 -2.73 14.58
CA ALA A 201 5.65 -3.85 15.50
C ALA A 201 4.40 -4.71 15.22
N VAL A 202 3.32 -4.11 14.70
CA VAL A 202 2.03 -4.82 14.51
C VAL A 202 1.76 -5.27 13.07
N GLU A 203 2.22 -4.54 12.05
CA GLU A 203 1.95 -4.85 10.65
C GLU A 203 3.00 -5.79 10.08
N HIS A 204 2.55 -6.91 9.52
CA HIS A 204 3.41 -7.87 8.83
C HIS A 204 2.88 -8.15 7.44
N ARG A 205 3.75 -8.04 6.44
CA ARG A 205 3.47 -8.35 5.03
C ARG A 205 3.98 -9.76 4.71
N LYS A 206 3.24 -10.48 3.86
CA LYS A 206 3.53 -11.87 3.46
C LYS A 206 4.18 -11.98 2.08
#